data_AF-A0AAD3RGK7-F1
#
_entry.id   AF-A0AAD3RGK7-F1
#
_cell.length_a   1.000
_cell.length_b   1.000
_cell.length_c   1.000
_cell.angle_alpha   90.00
_cell.angle_beta   90.00
_cell.angle_gamma   90.00
#
_symmetry.space_group_name_H-M   'P 1'
#
loop_
_entity.id
_entity.type
_entity.pdbx_description
1 polymer ?
#
loop_
_entity_poly.entity_id
_entity_poly.type
_entity_poly.pdbx_seq_one_letter_code
_entity_poly.pdbx_strand_id
1 'polypeptide(L)'
;MKRSNIGLMSVTVFPVRLLLVSFFMLLAWPFAFTASLGRSEFAIEPQSWWRRFVDLCLRVIMRAMWFCGGFHWIKVKGERAAPSEVPILTVAPHSSYFDAIPVTMTMCSIVTKLESRSIPVWGTLISYIRPVFVFRSDQDSRRKTVEEIKRRAQSEGKWPQIMIFPEGTCTNRSSLILFKAGAFIPGLPVQPVVLRYPNKLDTVTWTWQGPGAFKILWLTLCQPHNPMEIEYLPIYTPSNEEKENPALFANNVRKLMAKALEVPLTDLSFDDREISLSQGPLCIYDYCSLLEFNQLVCRLGLRAGTRGKILEEQAKRAMKLQGDRLGLEDFAQFLNLPVTDTLTEVHSLFDQHGDGQIDIRHFVIALSTVHRPSKSMETLKLAFKMYESEENGDILEEDLTTILEIMLGVRDVELSGLFLSLDRPDKEKITYDELHHFIEQHPHFVQKYLDFKDHPRKFCISRPKSCNGQNHNKDD
;
A
#
# COMPACT_ATOMS: atom_id res chain seq x y z
N MET A 1 5.45 -27.58 -8.63
CA MET A 1 5.85 -27.83 -10.04
C MET A 1 7.35 -27.59 -10.15
N LYS A 2 8.14 -28.53 -10.67
CA LYS A 2 9.58 -28.30 -10.91
C LYS A 2 9.74 -27.31 -12.08
N ARG A 3 10.79 -26.49 -12.11
CA ARG A 3 11.04 -25.48 -13.18
C ARG A 3 10.97 -26.07 -14.59
N SER A 4 11.42 -27.32 -14.77
CA SER A 4 11.35 -28.06 -16.04
C SER A 4 9.92 -28.24 -16.58
N ASN A 5 8.91 -28.37 -15.70
CA ASN A 5 7.51 -28.51 -16.11
C ASN A 5 6.91 -27.19 -16.62
N ILE A 6 7.39 -26.02 -16.16
CA ILE A 6 6.91 -24.71 -16.67
C ILE A 6 7.30 -24.55 -18.14
N GLY A 7 8.54 -24.92 -18.50
CA GLY A 7 9.03 -24.84 -19.88
C GLY A 7 8.15 -25.64 -20.84
N LEU A 8 7.81 -26.88 -20.49
CA LEU A 8 6.92 -27.72 -21.30
C LEU A 8 5.51 -27.14 -21.41
N MET A 9 4.90 -26.72 -20.29
CA MET A 9 3.54 -26.16 -20.29
C MET A 9 3.47 -24.83 -21.07
N SER A 10 4.56 -24.08 -21.15
CA SER A 10 4.64 -22.82 -21.88
C SER A 10 4.53 -23.00 -23.39
N VAL A 11 5.00 -24.14 -23.91
CA VAL A 11 4.95 -24.45 -25.35
C VAL A 11 3.69 -25.23 -25.71
N THR A 12 3.14 -26.01 -24.78
CA THR A 12 2.01 -26.93 -25.03
C THR A 12 0.67 -26.36 -24.59
N VAL A 13 0.51 -26.10 -23.29
CA VAL A 13 -0.78 -25.76 -22.66
C VAL A 13 -1.09 -24.27 -22.79
N PHE A 14 -0.09 -23.41 -22.58
CA PHE A 14 -0.27 -21.97 -22.57
C PHE A 14 -0.84 -21.42 -23.89
N PRO A 15 -0.32 -21.74 -25.09
CA PRO A 15 -0.83 -21.19 -26.33
C PRO A 15 -2.29 -21.59 -26.58
N VAL A 16 -2.63 -22.86 -26.33
CA VAL A 16 -4.00 -23.37 -26.49
C VAL A 16 -4.96 -22.66 -25.54
N ARG A 17 -4.60 -22.52 -24.26
CA ARG A 17 -5.45 -21.82 -23.28
C ARG A 17 -5.58 -20.33 -23.58
N LEU A 18 -4.49 -19.68 -23.99
CA LEU A 18 -4.53 -18.27 -24.37
C LEU A 18 -5.48 -18.05 -25.55
N LEU A 19 -5.45 -18.92 -26.57
CA LEU A 19 -6.38 -18.88 -27.69
C LEU A 19 -7.83 -19.09 -27.25
N LEU A 20 -8.10 -20.10 -26.40
CA LEU A 20 -9.45 -20.36 -25.89
C LEU A 20 -9.99 -19.21 -25.04
N VAL A 21 -9.19 -18.68 -24.11
CA VAL A 21 -9.55 -17.53 -23.28
C VAL A 21 -9.83 -16.31 -24.17
N SER A 22 -8.99 -16.05 -25.16
CA SER A 22 -9.17 -14.94 -26.11
C SER A 22 -10.44 -15.11 -26.95
N PHE A 23 -10.73 -16.33 -27.39
CA PHE A 23 -11.94 -16.67 -28.13
C PHE A 23 -13.20 -16.37 -27.30
N PHE A 24 -13.27 -16.85 -26.06
CA PHE A 24 -14.44 -16.59 -25.20
C PHE A 24 -14.57 -15.12 -24.81
N MET A 25 -13.47 -14.40 -24.64
CA MET A 25 -13.48 -12.94 -24.45
C MET A 25 -14.11 -12.21 -25.64
N LEU A 26 -13.70 -12.56 -26.87
CA LEU A 26 -14.25 -11.99 -28.09
C LEU A 26 -15.71 -12.41 -28.31
N LEU A 27 -16.09 -13.62 -27.89
CA LEU A 27 -17.47 -14.10 -27.93
C LEU A 27 -18.37 -13.36 -26.94
N ALA A 28 -17.87 -13.00 -25.74
CA ALA A 28 -18.62 -12.24 -24.74
C ALA A 28 -18.86 -10.78 -25.16
N TRP A 29 -17.91 -10.21 -25.91
CA TRP A 29 -17.92 -8.81 -26.31
C TRP A 29 -19.19 -8.32 -27.01
N PRO A 30 -19.73 -8.97 -28.07
CA PRO A 30 -20.93 -8.49 -28.75
C PRO A 30 -22.16 -8.49 -27.84
N PHE A 31 -22.29 -9.46 -26.93
CA PHE A 31 -23.38 -9.48 -25.94
C PHE A 31 -23.28 -8.29 -24.97
N ALA A 32 -22.08 -8.01 -24.48
CA ALA A 32 -21.85 -6.87 -23.59
C ALA A 32 -22.01 -5.53 -24.31
N PHE A 33 -21.56 -5.43 -25.56
CA PHE A 33 -21.66 -4.23 -26.38
C PHE A 33 -23.10 -3.89 -26.71
N THR A 34 -23.85 -4.83 -27.30
CA THR A 34 -25.30 -4.68 -27.55
C THR A 34 -26.07 -4.41 -26.25
N ALA A 35 -25.69 -5.10 -25.18
CA ALA A 35 -26.04 -4.88 -23.77
C ALA A 35 -25.95 -3.45 -23.25
N SER A 36 -25.02 -2.67 -23.83
CA SER A 36 -24.59 -1.37 -23.33
C SER A 36 -24.94 -0.21 -24.28
N LEU A 37 -25.35 -0.48 -25.51
CA LEU A 37 -25.79 0.54 -26.47
C LEU A 37 -27.05 1.26 -25.96
N GLY A 38 -27.02 2.59 -25.98
CA GLY A 38 -28.16 3.44 -25.59
C GLY A 38 -28.38 3.56 -24.08
N ARG A 39 -27.47 3.06 -23.25
CA ARG A 39 -27.64 3.02 -21.80
C ARG A 39 -27.18 4.29 -21.10
N SER A 40 -28.01 4.82 -20.19
CA SER A 40 -27.58 5.88 -19.28
C SER A 40 -26.81 5.29 -18.09
N GLU A 41 -25.60 5.77 -17.84
CA GLU A 41 -24.78 5.32 -16.71
C GLU A 41 -25.44 5.63 -15.36
N PHE A 42 -26.29 6.65 -15.30
CA PHE A 42 -26.87 7.21 -14.07
C PHE A 42 -28.32 6.75 -13.77
N ALA A 43 -29.04 6.23 -14.77
CA ALA A 43 -30.46 5.89 -14.61
C ALA A 43 -30.68 4.49 -14.00
N ILE A 44 -31.67 4.37 -13.11
CA ILE A 44 -32.16 3.05 -12.67
C ILE A 44 -32.96 2.47 -13.83
N GLU A 45 -32.51 1.36 -14.38
CA GLU A 45 -33.26 0.63 -15.41
C GLU A 45 -33.82 -0.66 -14.82
N PRO A 46 -35.12 -0.92 -14.96
CA PRO A 46 -35.69 -2.20 -14.58
C PRO A 46 -35.05 -3.33 -15.39
N GLN A 47 -34.75 -4.44 -14.72
CA GLN A 47 -34.17 -5.64 -15.34
C GLN A 47 -35.17 -6.26 -16.32
N SER A 48 -35.03 -5.93 -17.60
CA SER A 48 -35.83 -6.53 -18.67
C SER A 48 -35.50 -8.01 -18.87
N TRP A 49 -36.40 -8.76 -19.50
CA TRP A 49 -36.17 -10.17 -19.81
C TRP A 49 -34.93 -10.37 -20.70
N TRP A 50 -34.71 -9.47 -21.67
CA TRP A 50 -33.52 -9.45 -22.52
C TRP A 50 -32.23 -9.31 -21.68
N ARG A 51 -32.26 -8.45 -20.66
CA ARG A 51 -31.13 -8.24 -19.77
C ARG A 51 -30.78 -9.50 -18.97
N ARG A 52 -31.79 -10.19 -18.44
CA ARG A 52 -31.61 -11.47 -17.73
C ARG A 52 -31.02 -12.54 -18.64
N PHE A 53 -31.46 -12.57 -19.91
CA PHE A 53 -30.90 -13.48 -20.91
C PHE A 53 -29.43 -13.16 -21.22
N VAL A 54 -29.08 -11.89 -21.47
CA VAL A 54 -27.70 -11.47 -21.70
C VAL A 54 -26.82 -11.75 -20.49
N ASP A 55 -27.30 -11.48 -19.27
CA ASP A 55 -26.61 -11.83 -18.02
C ASP A 55 -26.32 -13.34 -17.94
N LEU A 56 -27.29 -14.19 -18.28
CA LEU A 56 -27.12 -15.64 -18.27
C LEU A 56 -26.07 -16.07 -19.31
N CYS A 57 -26.18 -15.59 -20.55
CA CYS A 57 -25.22 -15.87 -21.62
C CYS A 57 -23.80 -15.45 -21.21
N LEU A 58 -23.63 -14.23 -20.69
CA LEU A 58 -22.34 -13.73 -20.23
C LEU A 58 -21.80 -14.56 -19.06
N ARG A 59 -22.63 -14.94 -18.07
CA ARG A 59 -22.18 -15.81 -16.97
C ARG A 59 -21.67 -17.16 -17.49
N VAL A 60 -22.36 -17.77 -18.44
CA VAL A 60 -21.96 -19.05 -19.04
C VAL A 60 -20.66 -18.90 -19.84
N ILE A 61 -20.57 -17.88 -20.69
CA ILE A 61 -19.37 -17.59 -21.50
C ILE A 61 -18.16 -17.31 -20.60
N MET A 62 -18.32 -16.44 -19.60
CA MET A 62 -17.23 -16.12 -18.67
C MET A 62 -16.84 -17.33 -17.83
N ARG A 63 -17.80 -18.16 -17.39
CA ARG A 63 -17.48 -19.41 -16.68
C ARG A 63 -16.68 -20.38 -17.54
N ALA A 64 -17.04 -20.52 -18.82
CA ALA A 64 -16.30 -21.33 -19.80
C ALA A 64 -14.89 -20.78 -20.04
N MET A 65 -14.76 -19.45 -20.17
CA MET A 65 -13.48 -18.76 -20.28
C MET A 65 -12.56 -19.08 -19.09
N TRP A 66 -13.07 -18.93 -17.86
CA TRP A 66 -12.29 -19.23 -16.64
C TRP A 66 -11.93 -20.72 -16.54
N PHE A 67 -12.84 -21.61 -16.97
CA PHE A 67 -12.56 -23.04 -17.06
C PHE A 67 -11.39 -23.32 -18.00
N CYS A 68 -11.42 -22.76 -19.22
CA CYS A 68 -10.31 -22.86 -20.18
C CYS A 68 -9.02 -22.21 -19.66
N GLY A 69 -9.12 -21.19 -18.80
CA GLY A 69 -7.99 -20.58 -18.10
C GLY A 69 -7.40 -21.41 -16.96
N GLY A 70 -7.94 -22.60 -16.67
CA GLY A 70 -7.45 -23.51 -15.63
C GLY A 70 -8.19 -23.42 -14.28
N PHE A 71 -9.15 -22.51 -14.14
CA PHE A 71 -10.02 -22.40 -12.95
C PHE A 71 -11.19 -23.39 -13.07
N HIS A 72 -10.84 -24.69 -13.06
CA HIS A 72 -11.81 -25.77 -13.25
C HIS A 72 -12.77 -25.88 -12.07
N TRP A 73 -12.26 -25.71 -10.85
CA TRP A 73 -13.00 -25.88 -9.61
C TRP A 73 -12.93 -24.62 -8.77
N ILE A 74 -14.09 -23.98 -8.63
CA ILE A 74 -14.30 -22.81 -7.77
C ILE A 74 -15.21 -23.28 -6.65
N LYS A 75 -14.66 -23.46 -5.44
CA LYS A 75 -15.46 -23.87 -4.28
C LYS A 75 -16.15 -22.64 -3.71
N VAL A 76 -17.46 -22.73 -3.53
CA VAL A 76 -18.24 -21.67 -2.89
C VAL A 76 -18.71 -22.16 -1.53
N LYS A 77 -18.40 -21.41 -0.48
CA LYS A 77 -18.82 -21.66 0.91
C LYS A 77 -19.73 -20.53 1.36
N GLY A 78 -20.75 -20.86 2.15
CA GLY A 78 -21.76 -19.90 2.57
C GLY A 78 -22.69 -19.45 1.45
N GLU A 79 -23.63 -18.57 1.78
CA GLU A 79 -24.64 -18.07 0.85
C GLU A 79 -24.49 -16.56 0.66
N ARG A 80 -24.64 -16.12 -0.59
CA ARG A 80 -24.63 -14.69 -0.92
C ARG A 80 -25.98 -14.08 -0.52
N ALA A 81 -25.94 -13.04 0.30
CA ALA A 81 -27.11 -12.26 0.68
C ALA A 81 -27.73 -11.55 -0.52
N ALA A 82 -29.05 -11.34 -0.48
CA ALA A 82 -29.77 -10.66 -1.55
C ALA A 82 -29.38 -9.17 -1.62
N PRO A 83 -29.41 -8.53 -2.82
CA PRO A 83 -29.11 -7.11 -2.96
C PRO A 83 -30.01 -6.16 -2.15
N SER A 84 -31.22 -6.59 -1.81
CA SER A 84 -32.16 -5.84 -0.97
C SER A 84 -31.79 -5.86 0.51
N GLU A 85 -31.08 -6.89 0.97
CA GLU A 85 -30.67 -7.07 2.36
C GLU A 85 -29.27 -6.48 2.58
N VAL A 86 -28.35 -6.77 1.66
CA VAL A 86 -26.97 -6.29 1.69
C VAL A 86 -26.65 -5.62 0.36
N PRO A 87 -26.44 -4.30 0.30
CA PRO A 87 -26.07 -3.64 -0.95
C PRO A 87 -24.58 -3.80 -1.33
N ILE A 88 -23.70 -4.10 -0.37
CA ILE A 88 -22.24 -4.09 -0.55
C ILE A 88 -21.61 -5.41 -0.11
N LEU A 89 -20.82 -6.00 -1.00
CA LEU A 89 -19.94 -7.14 -0.70
C LEU A 89 -18.51 -6.63 -0.51
N THR A 90 -17.93 -6.79 0.68
CA THR A 90 -16.54 -6.40 0.95
C THR A 90 -15.63 -7.60 0.77
N VAL A 91 -14.71 -7.56 -0.19
CA VAL A 91 -13.94 -8.73 -0.63
C VAL A 91 -12.46 -8.59 -0.29
N ALA A 92 -11.87 -9.62 0.30
CA ALA A 92 -10.45 -9.64 0.65
C ALA A 92 -9.88 -11.07 0.68
N PRO A 93 -8.57 -11.27 0.50
CA PRO A 93 -7.60 -10.25 0.10
C PRO A 93 -7.75 -9.92 -1.39
N HIS A 94 -7.37 -8.71 -1.80
CA HIS A 94 -7.29 -8.38 -3.22
C HIS A 94 -5.92 -8.82 -3.72
N SER A 95 -5.87 -9.84 -4.58
CA SER A 95 -4.62 -10.46 -5.00
C SER A 95 -4.23 -10.16 -6.44
N SER A 96 -5.20 -10.07 -7.34
CA SER A 96 -4.96 -9.81 -8.77
C SER A 96 -6.25 -9.58 -9.55
N TYR A 97 -6.09 -9.38 -10.86
CA TYR A 97 -7.21 -9.31 -11.78
C TYR A 97 -8.04 -10.62 -11.86
N PHE A 98 -7.54 -11.76 -11.36
CA PHE A 98 -8.34 -12.98 -11.25
C PHE A 98 -9.43 -12.90 -10.18
N ASP A 99 -9.36 -11.92 -9.28
CA ASP A 99 -10.45 -11.62 -8.34
C ASP A 99 -11.71 -11.09 -9.07
N ALA A 100 -11.65 -10.88 -10.39
CA ALA A 100 -12.81 -10.67 -11.24
C ALA A 100 -13.69 -11.93 -11.40
N ILE A 101 -13.22 -13.13 -11.05
CA ILE A 101 -14.01 -14.37 -11.11
C ILE A 101 -15.33 -14.24 -10.32
N PRO A 102 -15.33 -13.91 -9.01
CA PRO A 102 -16.58 -13.71 -8.26
C PRO A 102 -17.45 -12.60 -8.86
N VAL A 103 -16.87 -11.55 -9.44
CA VAL A 103 -17.61 -10.48 -10.14
C VAL A 103 -18.38 -11.05 -11.33
N THR A 104 -17.71 -11.80 -12.21
CA THR A 104 -18.33 -12.38 -13.41
C THR A 104 -19.36 -13.48 -13.09
N MET A 105 -19.22 -14.18 -11.97
CA MET A 105 -20.22 -15.16 -11.51
C MET A 105 -21.49 -14.48 -10.98
N THR A 106 -21.34 -13.34 -10.34
CA THR A 106 -22.42 -12.64 -9.63
C THR A 106 -23.06 -11.50 -10.40
N MET A 107 -22.38 -11.00 -11.45
CA MET A 107 -22.67 -9.76 -12.17
C MET A 107 -22.79 -8.55 -11.24
N CYS A 108 -22.00 -8.53 -10.15
CA CYS A 108 -21.91 -7.38 -9.25
C CYS A 108 -21.28 -6.18 -9.97
N SER A 109 -21.69 -4.99 -9.56
CA SER A 109 -20.95 -3.75 -9.85
C SER A 109 -19.62 -3.75 -9.08
N ILE A 110 -18.62 -3.03 -9.59
CA ILE A 110 -17.32 -2.88 -8.93
C ILE A 110 -16.91 -1.43 -8.84
N VAL A 111 -16.01 -1.10 -7.91
CA VAL A 111 -15.30 0.18 -7.92
C VAL A 111 -13.99 0.00 -8.68
N THR A 112 -13.81 0.71 -9.79
CA THR A 112 -12.63 0.55 -10.65
C THR A 112 -12.06 1.88 -11.13
N LYS A 113 -10.78 1.84 -11.52
CA LYS A 113 -10.09 2.96 -12.16
C LYS A 113 -10.77 3.33 -13.49
N LEU A 114 -10.88 4.62 -13.79
CA LEU A 114 -11.49 5.09 -15.04
C LEU A 114 -10.75 4.56 -16.28
N GLU A 115 -9.43 4.44 -16.18
CA GLU A 115 -8.54 3.92 -17.22
C GLU A 115 -8.88 2.46 -17.58
N SER A 116 -9.52 1.69 -16.70
CA SER A 116 -9.97 0.33 -17.03
C SER A 116 -11.01 0.30 -18.14
N ARG A 117 -11.71 1.43 -18.42
CA ARG A 117 -12.68 1.56 -19.50
C ARG A 117 -12.03 1.54 -20.89
N SER A 118 -10.77 1.98 -21.03
CA SER A 118 -10.09 2.07 -22.31
C SER A 118 -9.41 0.76 -22.75
N ILE A 119 -9.43 -0.28 -21.89
CA ILE A 119 -8.87 -1.58 -22.25
C ILE A 119 -9.72 -2.21 -23.38
N PRO A 120 -9.12 -2.55 -24.53
CA PRO A 120 -9.85 -3.16 -25.63
C PRO A 120 -10.58 -4.44 -25.19
N VAL A 121 -11.83 -4.61 -25.63
CA VAL A 121 -12.74 -5.73 -25.28
C VAL A 121 -13.17 -5.75 -23.81
N TRP A 122 -12.21 -5.77 -22.88
CA TRP A 122 -12.42 -5.80 -21.44
C TRP A 122 -13.17 -4.57 -20.91
N GLY A 123 -12.89 -3.39 -21.45
CA GLY A 123 -13.55 -2.15 -21.06
C GLY A 123 -15.06 -2.16 -21.31
N THR A 124 -15.52 -2.83 -22.37
CA THR A 124 -16.95 -3.01 -22.68
C THR A 124 -17.62 -3.95 -21.67
N LEU A 125 -16.96 -5.07 -21.32
CA LEU A 125 -17.44 -6.00 -20.29
C LEU A 125 -17.50 -5.35 -18.91
N ILE A 126 -16.49 -4.55 -18.57
CA ILE A 126 -16.47 -3.76 -17.33
C ILE A 126 -17.61 -2.75 -17.34
N SER A 127 -17.82 -2.04 -18.44
CA SER A 127 -18.92 -1.04 -18.54
C SER A 127 -20.30 -1.69 -18.40
N TYR A 128 -20.46 -2.93 -18.88
CA TYR A 128 -21.71 -3.68 -18.81
C TYR A 128 -22.19 -3.90 -17.36
N ILE A 129 -21.27 -4.21 -16.43
CA ILE A 129 -21.57 -4.42 -15.00
C ILE A 129 -21.78 -3.12 -14.21
N ARG A 130 -21.83 -1.97 -14.91
CA ARG A 130 -22.10 -0.64 -14.34
C ARG A 130 -21.16 -0.30 -13.18
N PRO A 131 -19.85 -0.17 -13.41
CA PRO A 131 -18.91 0.08 -12.33
C PRO A 131 -19.12 1.50 -11.77
N VAL A 132 -18.64 1.73 -10.56
CA VAL A 132 -18.41 3.07 -10.03
C VAL A 132 -16.96 3.42 -10.36
N PHE A 133 -16.75 4.41 -11.22
CA PHE A 133 -15.41 4.85 -11.59
C PHE A 133 -14.81 5.78 -10.53
N VAL A 134 -13.50 5.65 -10.31
CA VAL A 134 -12.73 6.52 -9.40
C VAL A 134 -11.48 7.05 -10.10
N PHE A 135 -11.21 8.35 -9.93
CA PHE A 135 -9.97 9.00 -10.31
C PHE A 135 -9.09 9.11 -9.06
N ARG A 136 -8.02 8.31 -8.98
CA ARG A 136 -7.25 8.19 -7.74
C ARG A 136 -6.41 9.43 -7.43
N SER A 137 -6.03 10.21 -8.45
CA SER A 137 -5.22 11.43 -8.33
C SER A 137 -6.04 12.68 -7.99
N ASP A 138 -7.38 12.60 -7.96
CA ASP A 138 -8.26 13.73 -7.68
C ASP A 138 -9.05 13.50 -6.38
N GLN A 139 -8.94 14.42 -5.42
CA GLN A 139 -9.68 14.36 -4.17
C GLN A 139 -11.20 14.51 -4.39
N ASP A 140 -11.61 15.37 -5.32
CA ASP A 140 -13.03 15.60 -5.61
C ASP A 140 -13.66 14.36 -6.26
N SER A 141 -12.89 13.64 -7.08
CA SER A 141 -13.34 12.35 -7.63
C SER A 141 -13.59 11.31 -6.55
N ARG A 142 -12.74 11.21 -5.51
CA ARG A 142 -12.96 10.27 -4.40
C ARG A 142 -14.27 10.56 -3.67
N ARG A 143 -14.59 11.83 -3.45
CA ARG A 143 -15.86 12.25 -2.84
C ARG A 143 -17.05 11.87 -3.71
N LYS A 144 -17.00 12.14 -5.02
CA LYS A 144 -18.04 11.73 -5.98
C LYS A 144 -18.24 10.22 -6.01
N THR A 145 -17.15 9.44 -5.95
CA THR A 145 -17.23 7.97 -5.85
C THR A 145 -17.99 7.52 -4.61
N VAL A 146 -17.71 8.12 -3.44
CA VAL A 146 -18.41 7.81 -2.19
C VAL A 146 -19.89 8.18 -2.27
N GLU A 147 -20.21 9.36 -2.82
CA GLU A 147 -21.60 9.80 -3.03
C GLU A 147 -22.37 8.83 -3.94
N GLU A 148 -21.74 8.33 -5.00
CA GLU A 148 -22.36 7.36 -5.91
C GLU A 148 -22.53 5.98 -5.26
N ILE A 149 -21.55 5.51 -4.46
CA ILE A 149 -21.69 4.29 -3.67
C ILE A 149 -22.89 4.42 -2.72
N LYS A 150 -22.98 5.54 -1.99
CA LYS A 150 -24.08 5.80 -1.06
C LYS A 150 -25.44 5.81 -1.78
N ARG A 151 -25.55 6.53 -2.90
CA ARG A 151 -26.77 6.59 -3.71
C ARG A 151 -27.23 5.22 -4.20
N ARG A 152 -26.32 4.38 -4.67
CA ARG A 152 -26.65 3.01 -5.14
C ARG A 152 -26.96 2.06 -4.00
N ALA A 153 -26.22 2.14 -2.90
CA ALA A 153 -26.43 1.26 -1.76
C ALA A 153 -27.78 1.52 -1.07
N GLN A 154 -28.25 2.77 -1.07
CA GLN A 154 -29.55 3.19 -0.53
C GLN A 154 -30.73 2.94 -1.47
N SER A 155 -30.53 2.20 -2.57
CA SER A 155 -31.57 1.99 -3.58
C SER A 155 -32.49 0.80 -3.32
N GLU A 156 -32.42 0.19 -2.14
CA GLU A 156 -33.25 -0.96 -1.72
C GLU A 156 -33.20 -2.13 -2.73
N GLY A 157 -32.00 -2.43 -3.24
CA GLY A 157 -31.77 -3.53 -4.19
C GLY A 157 -32.17 -3.23 -5.64
N LYS A 158 -32.57 -1.99 -5.98
CA LYS A 158 -32.83 -1.59 -7.39
C LYS A 158 -31.55 -1.55 -8.22
N TRP A 159 -30.40 -1.33 -7.60
CA TRP A 159 -29.09 -1.45 -8.23
C TRP A 159 -28.45 -2.83 -7.96
N PRO A 160 -27.59 -3.32 -8.87
CA PRO A 160 -26.74 -4.47 -8.57
C PRO A 160 -25.90 -4.21 -7.32
N GLN A 161 -25.70 -5.26 -6.51
CA GLN A 161 -24.74 -5.23 -5.40
C GLN A 161 -23.37 -4.74 -5.86
N ILE A 162 -22.72 -3.98 -5.00
CA ILE A 162 -21.40 -3.42 -5.25
C ILE A 162 -20.37 -4.30 -4.54
N MET A 163 -19.46 -4.87 -5.31
CA MET A 163 -18.31 -5.61 -4.81
C MET A 163 -17.13 -4.65 -4.67
N ILE A 164 -16.64 -4.47 -3.45
CA ILE A 164 -15.56 -3.54 -3.13
C ILE A 164 -14.43 -4.30 -2.46
N PHE A 165 -13.20 -4.10 -2.95
CA PHE A 165 -11.98 -4.55 -2.29
C PHE A 165 -11.45 -3.40 -1.41
N PRO A 166 -11.72 -3.40 -0.10
CA PRO A 166 -11.41 -2.27 0.76
C PRO A 166 -9.90 -2.02 0.94
N GLU A 167 -9.03 -3.00 0.60
CA GLU A 167 -7.57 -2.78 0.47
C GLU A 167 -7.23 -1.66 -0.53
N GLY A 168 -8.03 -1.49 -1.57
CA GLY A 168 -7.83 -0.47 -2.62
C GLY A 168 -6.63 -0.72 -3.54
N THR A 169 -5.90 -1.82 -3.36
CA THR A 169 -4.76 -2.27 -4.16
C THR A 169 -4.65 -3.79 -4.10
N CYS A 170 -3.86 -4.41 -4.98
CA CYS A 170 -3.55 -5.83 -4.88
C CYS A 170 -2.35 -6.07 -3.93
N THR A 171 -2.47 -7.08 -3.08
CA THR A 171 -1.52 -7.52 -2.06
C THR A 171 -1.08 -8.97 -2.28
N ASN A 172 -0.15 -9.46 -1.47
CA ASN A 172 0.39 -10.83 -1.56
C ASN A 172 -0.36 -11.86 -0.68
N ARG A 173 -1.46 -11.47 -0.03
CA ARG A 173 -2.26 -12.30 0.90
C ARG A 173 -1.55 -12.77 2.18
N SER A 174 -0.33 -12.31 2.47
CA SER A 174 0.39 -12.70 3.70
C SER A 174 -0.19 -12.04 4.95
N SER A 175 -0.87 -10.91 4.79
CA SER A 175 -1.58 -10.16 5.82
C SER A 175 -2.70 -9.33 5.17
N LEU A 176 -3.66 -8.85 5.96
CA LEU A 176 -4.60 -7.81 5.51
C LEU A 176 -4.08 -6.43 5.91
N ILE A 177 -3.89 -5.58 4.89
CA ILE A 177 -3.53 -4.17 5.04
C ILE A 177 -4.73 -3.34 5.54
N LEU A 178 -4.51 -2.06 5.85
CA LEU A 178 -5.59 -1.15 6.23
C LEU A 178 -6.69 -1.08 5.17
N PHE A 179 -7.92 -1.20 5.63
CA PHE A 179 -9.11 -1.05 4.79
C PHE A 179 -9.47 0.42 4.65
N LYS A 180 -9.70 0.85 3.41
CA LYS A 180 -10.24 2.16 3.10
C LYS A 180 -11.71 2.23 3.52
N ALA A 181 -12.08 3.32 4.17
CA ALA A 181 -13.43 3.53 4.71
C ALA A 181 -14.55 3.64 3.65
N GLY A 182 -14.21 3.82 2.36
CA GLY A 182 -15.17 4.13 1.29
C GLY A 182 -16.37 3.17 1.17
N ALA A 183 -16.16 1.87 1.42
CA ALA A 183 -17.24 0.87 1.41
C ALA A 183 -18.19 0.97 2.62
N PHE A 184 -17.73 1.60 3.69
CA PHE A 184 -18.35 1.60 5.02
C PHE A 184 -19.05 2.93 5.33
N ILE A 185 -18.73 4.01 4.61
CA ILE A 185 -19.36 5.34 4.74
C ILE A 185 -20.90 5.30 4.63
N PRO A 186 -21.54 4.46 3.81
CA PRO A 186 -23.00 4.40 3.77
C PRO A 186 -23.66 3.98 5.10
N GLY A 187 -22.94 3.35 6.04
CA GLY A 187 -23.49 2.90 7.32
C GLY A 187 -24.53 1.78 7.20
N LEU A 188 -24.52 1.04 6.08
CA LEU A 188 -25.43 -0.06 5.79
C LEU A 188 -24.76 -1.42 6.06
N PRO A 189 -25.54 -2.50 6.23
CA PRO A 189 -24.98 -3.85 6.33
C PRO A 189 -24.09 -4.20 5.15
N VAL A 190 -22.98 -4.88 5.44
CA VAL A 190 -22.06 -5.42 4.44
C VAL A 190 -21.99 -6.93 4.58
N GLN A 191 -21.69 -7.64 3.49
CA GLN A 191 -21.35 -9.06 3.57
C GLN A 191 -19.86 -9.23 3.24
N PRO A 192 -19.05 -9.61 4.23
CA PRO A 192 -17.65 -9.92 4.01
C PRO A 192 -17.50 -11.21 3.18
N VAL A 193 -16.64 -11.18 2.17
CA VAL A 193 -16.35 -12.31 1.30
C VAL A 193 -14.85 -12.53 1.29
N VAL A 194 -14.41 -13.73 1.66
CA VAL A 194 -12.99 -14.06 1.69
C VAL A 194 -12.60 -14.95 0.52
N LEU A 195 -11.50 -14.60 -0.14
CA LEU A 195 -10.96 -15.33 -1.29
C LEU A 195 -9.71 -16.12 -0.88
N ARG A 196 -9.64 -17.39 -1.28
CA ARG A 196 -8.44 -18.22 -1.11
C ARG A 196 -7.99 -18.80 -2.43
N TYR A 197 -6.68 -18.78 -2.63
CA TYR A 197 -6.00 -19.44 -3.75
C TYR A 197 -5.07 -20.51 -3.18
N PRO A 198 -5.55 -21.73 -2.88
CA PRO A 198 -4.74 -22.80 -2.27
C PRO A 198 -3.81 -23.46 -3.29
N ASN A 199 -3.04 -22.64 -4.00
CA ASN A 199 -2.08 -23.08 -5.01
C ASN A 199 -0.76 -23.46 -4.34
N LYS A 200 -0.18 -24.61 -4.72
CA LYS A 200 1.17 -25.00 -4.26
C LYS A 200 2.27 -24.04 -4.74
N LEU A 201 2.04 -23.38 -5.87
CA LEU A 201 2.90 -22.34 -6.41
C LEU A 201 2.05 -21.10 -6.64
N ASP A 202 2.46 -19.98 -6.08
CA ASP A 202 1.77 -18.72 -6.30
C ASP A 202 2.05 -18.20 -7.71
N THR A 203 1.04 -18.31 -8.57
CA THR A 203 1.06 -17.72 -9.91
C THR A 203 0.02 -16.63 -10.08
N VAL A 204 -0.73 -16.31 -9.02
CA VAL A 204 -1.91 -15.43 -9.04
C VAL A 204 -1.64 -14.08 -8.40
N THR A 205 -0.63 -13.95 -7.54
CA THR A 205 -0.33 -12.67 -6.87
C THR A 205 0.24 -11.64 -7.85
N TRP A 206 -0.47 -10.53 -7.99
CA TRP A 206 -0.04 -9.38 -8.79
C TRP A 206 0.13 -8.17 -7.87
N THR A 207 1.34 -8.01 -7.34
CA THR A 207 1.73 -6.85 -6.52
C THR A 207 2.54 -5.85 -7.34
N TRP A 208 2.73 -4.64 -6.79
CA TRP A 208 3.43 -3.57 -7.50
C TRP A 208 4.91 -3.89 -7.81
N GLN A 209 5.59 -4.63 -6.92
CA GLN A 209 6.96 -5.14 -7.06
C GLN A 209 7.00 -6.57 -7.64
N GLY A 210 5.84 -7.17 -7.86
CA GLY A 210 5.71 -8.51 -8.37
C GLY A 210 5.96 -8.60 -9.88
N PRO A 211 5.87 -9.82 -10.44
CA PRO A 211 5.87 -10.02 -11.87
C PRO A 211 4.77 -9.17 -12.54
N GLY A 212 5.07 -8.62 -13.72
CA GLY A 212 4.07 -7.90 -14.51
C GLY A 212 2.87 -8.77 -14.87
N ALA A 213 1.72 -8.13 -15.18
CA ALA A 213 0.45 -8.81 -15.42
C ALA A 213 0.53 -9.93 -16.46
N PHE A 214 1.29 -9.74 -17.55
CA PHE A 214 1.50 -10.78 -18.57
C PHE A 214 2.23 -12.01 -18.02
N LYS A 215 3.25 -11.82 -17.17
CA LYS A 215 3.98 -12.94 -16.55
C LYS A 215 3.08 -13.72 -15.59
N ILE A 216 2.23 -13.03 -14.82
CA ILE A 216 1.21 -13.65 -13.96
C ILE A 216 0.20 -14.44 -14.79
N LEU A 217 -0.28 -13.87 -15.91
CA LEU A 217 -1.18 -14.54 -16.84
C LEU A 217 -0.55 -15.82 -17.40
N TRP A 218 0.67 -15.70 -17.94
CA TRP A 218 1.41 -16.82 -18.51
C TRP A 218 1.62 -17.94 -17.50
N LEU A 219 2.11 -17.61 -16.30
CA LEU A 219 2.35 -18.60 -15.26
C LEU A 219 1.05 -19.27 -14.78
N THR A 220 -0.03 -18.51 -14.63
CA THR A 220 -1.34 -19.05 -14.23
C THR A 220 -1.92 -19.98 -15.31
N LEU A 221 -1.84 -19.59 -16.58
CA LEU A 221 -2.32 -20.43 -17.68
C LEU A 221 -1.48 -21.70 -17.88
N CYS A 222 -0.20 -21.69 -17.48
CA CYS A 222 0.65 -22.88 -17.47
C CYS A 222 0.31 -23.88 -16.36
N GLN A 223 -0.40 -23.47 -15.30
CA GLN A 223 -0.76 -24.37 -14.21
C GLN A 223 -1.78 -25.40 -14.69
N PRO A 224 -1.60 -26.70 -14.44
CA PRO A 224 -2.61 -27.71 -14.81
C PRO A 224 -4.00 -27.37 -14.27
N HIS A 225 -4.07 -26.88 -13.03
CA HIS A 225 -5.29 -26.45 -12.38
C HIS A 225 -5.01 -25.32 -11.39
N ASN A 226 -5.88 -24.31 -11.38
CA ASN A 226 -5.90 -23.19 -10.44
C ASN A 226 -7.12 -23.30 -9.52
N PRO A 227 -6.99 -23.89 -8.31
CA PRO A 227 -8.07 -23.87 -7.32
C PRO A 227 -8.34 -22.45 -6.81
N MET A 228 -9.62 -22.17 -6.59
CA MET A 228 -10.10 -20.95 -5.94
C MET A 228 -11.22 -21.31 -4.96
N GLU A 229 -11.21 -20.70 -3.78
CA GLU A 229 -12.32 -20.76 -2.84
C GLU A 229 -12.88 -19.35 -2.62
N ILE A 230 -14.20 -19.23 -2.69
CA ILE A 230 -14.98 -18.04 -2.36
C ILE A 230 -15.81 -18.41 -1.13
N GLU A 231 -15.64 -17.69 -0.03
CA GLU A 231 -16.42 -17.91 1.17
C GLU A 231 -17.18 -16.63 1.54
N TYR A 232 -18.51 -16.72 1.50
CA TYR A 232 -19.42 -15.69 1.99
C TYR A 232 -19.55 -15.84 3.51
N LEU A 233 -19.06 -14.84 4.25
CA LEU A 233 -19.20 -14.80 5.70
C LEU A 233 -20.61 -14.30 6.09
N PRO A 234 -21.02 -14.48 7.36
CA PRO A 234 -22.27 -13.93 7.86
C PRO A 234 -22.36 -12.41 7.63
N ILE A 235 -23.59 -11.92 7.44
CA ILE A 235 -23.86 -10.50 7.24
C ILE A 235 -23.37 -9.72 8.46
N TYR A 236 -22.59 -8.66 8.22
CA TYR A 236 -22.13 -7.76 9.24
C TYR A 236 -23.00 -6.51 9.25
N THR A 237 -23.73 -6.31 10.35
CA THR A 237 -24.56 -5.12 10.56
C THR A 237 -23.81 -4.15 11.47
N PRO A 238 -23.55 -2.89 11.03
CA PRO A 238 -22.81 -1.94 11.84
C PRO A 238 -23.62 -1.48 13.06
N SER A 239 -22.94 -1.35 14.19
CA SER A 239 -23.42 -0.65 15.39
C SER A 239 -23.62 0.86 15.14
N ASN A 240 -24.26 1.57 16.07
CA ASN A 240 -24.43 3.02 15.94
C ASN A 240 -23.08 3.75 15.92
N GLU A 241 -22.12 3.31 16.73
CA GLU A 241 -20.76 3.87 16.75
C GLU A 241 -20.04 3.66 15.41
N GLU A 242 -20.19 2.49 14.79
CA GLU A 242 -19.60 2.19 13.47
C GLU A 242 -20.25 2.97 12.32
N LYS A 243 -21.53 3.32 12.44
CA LYS A 243 -22.21 4.20 11.47
C LYS A 243 -21.67 5.62 11.53
N GLU A 244 -21.33 6.10 12.72
CA GLU A 244 -20.71 7.42 12.93
C GLU A 244 -19.21 7.40 12.60
N ASN A 245 -18.55 6.26 12.76
CA ASN A 245 -17.12 6.07 12.49
C ASN A 245 -16.87 4.97 11.42
N PRO A 246 -16.89 5.32 10.12
CA PRO A 246 -16.62 4.38 9.03
C PRO A 246 -15.23 3.71 9.08
N ALA A 247 -14.24 4.34 9.71
CA ALA A 247 -12.91 3.75 9.87
C ALA A 247 -12.93 2.63 10.92
N LEU A 248 -13.65 2.81 12.03
CA LEU A 248 -13.91 1.76 13.01
C LEU A 248 -14.64 0.58 12.36
N PHE A 249 -15.69 0.86 11.60
CA PHE A 249 -16.43 -0.17 10.87
C PHE A 249 -15.51 -0.97 9.92
N ALA A 250 -14.71 -0.26 9.12
CA ALA A 250 -13.73 -0.88 8.23
C ALA A 250 -12.75 -1.79 8.99
N ASN A 251 -12.26 -1.33 10.15
CA ASN A 251 -11.30 -2.07 10.97
C ASN A 251 -11.91 -3.34 11.59
N ASN A 252 -13.16 -3.28 12.08
CA ASN A 252 -13.83 -4.44 12.66
C ASN A 252 -14.14 -5.50 11.62
N VAL A 253 -14.61 -5.09 10.43
CA VAL A 253 -14.79 -6.00 9.28
C VAL A 253 -13.45 -6.59 8.85
N ARG A 254 -12.37 -5.80 8.81
CA ARG A 254 -11.01 -6.29 8.52
C ARG A 254 -10.58 -7.37 9.52
N LYS A 255 -10.78 -7.15 10.82
CA LYS A 255 -10.47 -8.13 11.88
C LYS A 255 -11.24 -9.45 11.70
N LEU A 256 -12.53 -9.36 11.39
CA LEU A 256 -13.37 -10.52 11.10
C LEU A 256 -12.84 -11.32 9.91
N MET A 257 -12.52 -10.63 8.80
CA MET A 257 -12.00 -11.27 7.59
C MET A 257 -10.62 -11.89 7.82
N ALA A 258 -9.73 -11.21 8.54
CA ALA A 258 -8.41 -11.73 8.90
C ALA A 258 -8.51 -13.01 9.73
N LYS A 259 -9.43 -13.05 10.70
CA LYS A 259 -9.72 -14.24 11.50
C LYS A 259 -10.21 -15.39 10.64
N ALA A 260 -11.13 -15.15 9.71
CA ALA A 260 -11.62 -16.18 8.79
C ALA A 260 -10.52 -16.68 7.83
N LEU A 261 -9.62 -15.80 7.40
CA LEU A 261 -8.49 -16.13 6.53
C LEU A 261 -7.30 -16.78 7.26
N GLU A 262 -7.26 -16.69 8.59
CA GLU A 262 -6.11 -17.09 9.43
C GLU A 262 -4.81 -16.36 9.05
N VAL A 263 -4.91 -15.05 8.77
CA VAL A 263 -3.75 -14.20 8.43
C VAL A 263 -3.61 -13.04 9.42
N PRO A 264 -2.37 -12.56 9.66
CA PRO A 264 -2.14 -11.40 10.50
C PRO A 264 -2.71 -10.12 9.88
N LEU A 265 -2.89 -9.12 10.75
CA LEU A 265 -3.19 -7.74 10.35
C LEU A 265 -1.89 -6.95 10.24
N THR A 266 -1.87 -6.00 9.32
CA THR A 266 -0.84 -4.96 9.28
C THR A 266 -1.52 -3.61 9.11
N ASP A 267 -1.03 -2.60 9.83
CA ASP A 267 -1.55 -1.24 9.75
C ASP A 267 -0.87 -0.42 8.63
N LEU A 268 -0.26 -1.11 7.67
CA LEU A 268 0.23 -0.52 6.44
C LEU A 268 -0.91 -0.14 5.51
N SER A 269 -0.80 0.99 4.83
CA SER A 269 -1.60 1.34 3.66
C SER A 269 -0.75 1.27 2.39
N PHE A 270 -1.39 1.25 1.22
CA PHE A 270 -0.67 1.33 -0.05
C PHE A 270 0.16 2.62 -0.17
N ASP A 271 -0.31 3.71 0.44
CA ASP A 271 0.36 5.00 0.36
C ASP A 271 1.66 5.02 1.20
N ASP A 272 1.86 4.03 2.07
CA ASP A 272 3.05 3.92 2.92
C ASP A 272 4.20 3.13 2.26
N ARG A 273 3.93 2.54 1.08
CA ARG A 273 4.90 1.72 0.35
C ARG A 273 6.23 2.45 0.09
N GLU A 274 6.17 3.76 -0.18
CA GLU A 274 7.35 4.53 -0.56
C GLU A 274 8.33 4.68 0.61
N ILE A 275 7.80 4.73 1.84
CA ILE A 275 8.60 4.74 3.08
C ILE A 275 9.30 3.39 3.23
N SER A 276 8.53 2.30 3.20
CA SER A 276 9.07 0.93 3.39
C SER A 276 10.04 0.48 2.30
N LEU A 277 9.99 1.10 1.11
CA LEU A 277 10.76 0.71 -0.07
C LEU A 277 11.71 1.81 -0.52
N SER A 278 11.98 2.77 0.36
CA SER A 278 12.91 3.86 0.09
C SER A 278 14.24 3.31 -0.47
N GLN A 279 14.74 3.98 -1.51
CA GLN A 279 15.98 3.63 -2.20
C GLN A 279 16.89 4.85 -2.22
N GLY A 280 18.18 4.61 -2.43
CA GLY A 280 19.19 5.66 -2.52
C GLY A 280 20.26 5.53 -1.43
N PRO A 281 21.21 6.48 -1.39
CA PRO A 281 22.35 6.41 -0.48
C PRO A 281 21.95 6.49 0.99
N LEU A 282 20.85 7.20 1.28
CA LEU A 282 20.25 7.36 2.61
C LEU A 282 18.86 6.72 2.62
N CYS A 283 18.78 5.41 2.37
CA CYS A 283 17.53 4.67 2.49
C CYS A 283 17.14 4.48 3.97
N ILE A 284 15.84 4.38 4.22
CA ILE A 284 15.27 4.10 5.54
C ILE A 284 15.55 2.63 5.89
N TYR A 285 16.17 2.39 7.05
CA TYR A 285 16.52 1.05 7.54
C TYR A 285 15.44 0.48 8.46
N ASP A 286 15.02 1.25 9.46
CA ASP A 286 13.87 0.90 10.28
C ASP A 286 12.72 1.88 9.99
N TYR A 287 11.80 1.40 9.18
CA TYR A 287 10.64 2.19 8.78
C TYR A 287 9.51 2.18 9.82
N CYS A 288 9.56 1.37 10.89
CA CYS A 288 8.44 1.21 11.81
C CYS A 288 8.05 2.53 12.47
N SER A 289 9.03 3.23 13.04
CA SER A 289 8.84 4.53 13.69
C SER A 289 8.34 5.60 12.71
N LEU A 290 8.88 5.61 11.49
CA LEU A 290 8.48 6.56 10.45
C LEU A 290 7.09 6.29 9.89
N LEU A 291 6.65 5.02 9.86
CA LEU A 291 5.29 4.65 9.48
C LEU A 291 4.27 5.09 10.52
N GLU A 292 4.54 4.85 11.80
CA GLU A 292 3.68 5.30 12.91
C GLU A 292 3.54 6.83 12.86
N PHE A 293 4.66 7.54 12.74
CA PHE A 293 4.66 8.99 12.56
C PHE A 293 3.83 9.41 11.33
N ASN A 294 4.01 8.75 10.19
CA ASN A 294 3.26 9.07 8.97
C ASN A 294 1.74 8.87 9.14
N GLN A 295 1.31 7.85 9.88
CA GLN A 295 -0.11 7.63 10.18
C GLN A 295 -0.70 8.77 11.03
N LEU A 296 0.02 9.22 12.05
CA LEU A 296 -0.42 10.34 12.89
C LEU A 296 -0.50 11.65 12.10
N VAL A 297 0.51 11.95 11.28
CA VAL A 297 0.53 13.12 10.38
C VAL A 297 -0.62 13.07 9.38
N CYS A 298 -0.99 11.88 8.87
CA CYS A 298 -2.17 11.70 8.03
C CYS A 298 -3.46 12.05 8.78
N ARG A 299 -3.62 11.61 10.03
CA ARG A 299 -4.79 11.91 10.88
C ARG A 299 -4.92 13.40 11.18
N LEU A 300 -3.80 14.12 11.31
CA LEU A 300 -3.76 15.57 11.46
C LEU A 300 -4.04 16.34 10.15
N GLY A 301 -4.22 15.64 9.02
CA GLY A 301 -4.48 16.26 7.72
C GLY A 301 -3.26 16.91 7.07
N LEU A 302 -2.07 16.72 7.64
CA LEU A 302 -0.84 17.39 7.19
C LEU A 302 -0.31 16.83 5.86
N ARG A 303 -0.66 15.59 5.48
CA ARG A 303 -0.21 14.94 4.23
C ARG A 303 -0.90 15.48 2.97
N ALA A 304 -2.15 15.91 3.07
CA ALA A 304 -2.99 16.26 1.91
C ALA A 304 -2.66 17.62 1.28
N GLY A 305 -1.88 18.46 1.98
CA GLY A 305 -1.58 19.84 1.58
C GLY A 305 -0.14 20.13 1.17
N THR A 306 0.83 19.24 1.44
CA THR A 306 2.27 19.60 1.39
C THR A 306 2.84 19.60 -0.03
N ARG A 307 2.51 20.65 -0.80
CA ARG A 307 3.35 21.08 -1.92
C ARG A 307 4.73 21.42 -1.35
N GLY A 308 5.80 21.23 -2.12
CA GLY A 308 7.16 21.42 -1.63
C GLY A 308 7.41 22.77 -0.93
N LYS A 309 6.64 23.79 -1.32
CA LYS A 309 6.58 25.14 -0.71
C LYS A 309 6.23 25.14 0.79
N ILE A 310 5.25 24.35 1.24
CA ILE A 310 4.84 24.34 2.65
C ILE A 310 5.98 23.79 3.51
N LEU A 311 6.64 22.73 3.06
CA LEU A 311 7.77 22.15 3.79
C LEU A 311 8.95 23.14 3.88
N GLU A 312 9.23 23.89 2.81
CA GLU A 312 10.24 24.96 2.82
C GLU A 312 9.87 26.10 3.76
N GLU A 313 8.58 26.50 3.83
CA GLU A 313 8.11 27.51 4.77
C GLU A 313 8.23 27.04 6.22
N GLN A 314 7.88 25.79 6.51
CA GLN A 314 8.04 25.19 7.84
C GLN A 314 9.51 25.12 8.24
N ALA A 315 10.40 24.72 7.32
CA ALA A 315 11.85 24.72 7.57
C ALA A 315 12.39 26.13 7.84
N LYS A 316 11.95 27.15 7.09
CA LYS A 316 12.33 28.56 7.36
C LYS A 316 11.85 29.05 8.72
N ARG A 317 10.67 28.62 9.17
CA ARG A 317 10.15 28.97 10.51
C ARG A 317 10.92 28.25 11.61
N ALA A 318 11.24 26.97 11.42
CA ALA A 318 12.07 26.18 12.32
C ALA A 318 13.49 26.77 12.46
N MET A 319 14.11 27.18 11.36
CA MET A 319 15.42 27.83 11.36
C MET A 319 15.44 29.11 12.21
N LYS A 320 14.37 29.92 12.16
CA LYS A 320 14.26 31.17 12.94
C LYS A 320 14.18 30.94 14.45
N LEU A 321 13.82 29.74 14.88
CA LEU A 321 13.76 29.38 16.29
C LEU A 321 15.14 29.02 16.85
N GLN A 322 16.18 28.89 16.01
CA GLN A 322 17.58 28.68 16.42
C GLN A 322 17.80 27.57 17.49
N GLY A 323 16.98 26.52 17.46
CA GLY A 323 17.05 25.42 18.43
C GLY A 323 16.16 25.57 19.68
N ASP A 324 15.35 26.63 19.76
CA ASP A 324 14.34 26.77 20.80
C ASP A 324 13.40 25.56 20.79
N ARG A 325 13.28 24.91 21.96
CA ARG A 325 12.42 23.74 22.13
C ARG A 325 11.00 24.19 22.47
N LEU A 326 10.03 23.58 21.79
CA LEU A 326 8.63 23.95 21.87
C LEU A 326 7.84 23.00 22.77
N GLY A 327 7.00 23.57 23.63
CA GLY A 327 5.97 22.85 24.35
C GLY A 327 4.82 22.44 23.43
N LEU A 328 3.84 21.70 23.97
CA LEU A 328 2.69 21.21 23.20
C LEU A 328 1.86 22.36 22.58
N GLU A 329 1.62 23.42 23.34
CA GLU A 329 0.84 24.58 22.90
C GLU A 329 1.55 25.36 21.78
N ASP A 330 2.85 25.60 21.94
CA ASP A 330 3.65 26.31 20.94
C ASP A 330 3.82 25.47 19.67
N PHE A 331 3.92 24.15 19.81
CA PHE A 331 3.92 23.22 18.68
C PHE A 331 2.59 23.24 17.93
N ALA A 332 1.46 23.28 18.64
CA ALA A 332 0.13 23.41 18.05
C ALA A 332 0.00 24.73 17.26
N GLN A 333 0.48 25.83 17.83
CA GLN A 333 0.53 27.13 17.17
C GLN A 333 1.46 27.11 15.95
N PHE A 334 2.60 26.43 16.04
CA PHE A 334 3.52 26.27 14.92
C PHE A 334 2.83 25.59 13.72
N LEU A 335 2.07 24.54 13.96
CA LEU A 335 1.34 23.81 12.91
C LEU A 335 0.01 24.46 12.51
N ASN A 336 -0.44 25.49 13.22
CA ASN A 336 -1.77 26.09 13.08
C ASN A 336 -2.88 25.05 13.26
N LEU A 337 -2.73 24.21 14.28
CA LEU A 337 -3.67 23.14 14.65
C LEU A 337 -4.13 23.32 16.10
N PRO A 338 -5.35 22.86 16.46
CA PRO A 338 -5.76 22.78 17.85
C PRO A 338 -5.00 21.65 18.57
N VAL A 339 -4.83 21.80 19.89
CA VAL A 339 -4.34 20.72 20.74
C VAL A 339 -5.37 19.59 20.74
N THR A 340 -4.92 18.40 20.35
CA THR A 340 -5.72 17.17 20.27
C THR A 340 -4.89 16.00 20.78
N ASP A 341 -5.54 14.89 21.12
CA ASP A 341 -4.83 13.66 21.53
C ASP A 341 -3.83 13.20 20.46
N THR A 342 -4.21 13.30 19.19
CA THR A 342 -3.33 12.94 18.06
C THR A 342 -2.14 13.87 17.93
N LEU A 343 -2.31 15.18 18.19
CA LEU A 343 -1.18 16.11 18.20
C LEU A 343 -0.24 15.83 19.36
N THR A 344 -0.79 15.47 20.52
CA THR A 344 -0.04 15.09 21.72
C THR A 344 0.79 13.83 21.47
N GLU A 345 0.21 12.81 20.83
CA GLU A 345 0.92 11.60 20.39
C GLU A 345 2.10 11.98 19.47
N VAL A 346 1.89 12.85 18.47
CA VAL A 346 2.97 13.30 17.59
C VAL A 346 4.07 14.03 18.35
N HIS A 347 3.71 14.96 19.24
CA HIS A 347 4.67 15.70 20.05
C HIS A 347 5.53 14.76 20.90
N SER A 348 4.90 13.77 21.54
CA SER A 348 5.59 12.78 22.37
C SER A 348 6.63 11.92 21.63
N LEU A 349 6.48 11.73 20.31
CA LEU A 349 7.48 11.01 19.50
C LEU A 349 8.82 11.75 19.39
N PHE A 350 8.84 13.06 19.59
CA PHE A 350 10.02 13.90 19.50
C PHE A 350 10.52 14.42 20.86
N ASP A 351 9.82 14.10 21.94
CA ASP A 351 10.26 14.43 23.30
C ASP A 351 11.32 13.44 23.78
N GLN A 352 12.56 13.68 23.37
CA GLN A 352 13.70 12.82 23.69
C GLN A 352 14.04 12.82 25.19
N HIS A 353 13.71 13.89 25.91
CA HIS A 353 14.12 14.09 27.30
C HIS A 353 13.00 13.86 28.32
N GLY A 354 11.75 13.68 27.87
CA GLY A 354 10.59 13.52 28.73
C GLY A 354 10.23 14.78 29.51
N ASP A 355 10.72 15.93 29.05
CA ASP A 355 10.51 17.24 29.67
C ASP A 355 9.38 18.04 29.00
N GLY A 356 8.67 17.43 28.05
CA GLY A 356 7.55 18.05 27.34
C GLY A 356 7.99 19.08 26.31
N GLN A 357 9.27 19.11 25.94
CA GLN A 357 9.84 20.08 25.01
C GLN A 357 10.37 19.34 23.76
N ILE A 358 10.18 19.88 22.56
CA ILE A 358 10.69 19.24 21.33
C ILE A 358 11.47 20.21 20.46
N ASP A 359 12.52 19.71 19.81
CA ASP A 359 13.14 20.46 18.71
C ASP A 359 12.27 20.31 17.44
N ILE A 360 11.72 21.42 16.99
CA ILE A 360 10.83 21.43 15.82
C ILE A 360 11.54 21.02 14.52
N ARG A 361 12.86 21.17 14.44
CA ARG A 361 13.67 20.75 13.29
C ARG A 361 13.58 19.24 13.11
N HIS A 362 13.55 18.47 14.20
CA HIS A 362 13.38 17.00 14.14
C HIS A 362 12.06 16.61 13.48
N PHE A 363 10.96 17.27 13.88
CA PHE A 363 9.66 17.08 13.27
C PHE A 363 9.66 17.43 11.78
N VAL A 364 10.27 18.55 11.38
CA VAL A 364 10.33 18.96 9.96
C VAL A 364 11.14 17.97 9.12
N ILE A 365 12.25 17.44 9.64
CA ILE A 365 13.05 16.41 8.97
C ILE A 365 12.21 15.13 8.81
N ALA A 366 11.60 14.63 9.89
CA ALA A 366 10.75 13.44 9.84
C ALA A 366 9.60 13.62 8.83
N LEU A 367 8.96 14.79 8.83
CA LEU A 367 7.90 15.15 7.89
C LEU A 367 8.40 15.14 6.44
N SER A 368 9.61 15.67 6.19
CA SER A 368 10.26 15.61 4.88
C SER A 368 10.53 14.18 4.44
N THR A 369 11.05 13.35 5.35
CA THR A 369 11.39 11.93 5.10
C THR A 369 10.16 11.13 4.69
N VAL A 370 9.03 11.27 5.40
CA VAL A 370 7.81 10.52 5.09
C VAL A 370 7.04 11.08 3.88
N HIS A 371 7.16 12.38 3.60
CA HIS A 371 6.53 13.00 2.43
C HIS A 371 7.33 12.81 1.13
N ARG A 372 8.65 12.63 1.22
CA ARG A 372 9.53 12.45 0.06
C ARG A 372 10.53 11.30 0.26
N PRO A 373 10.08 10.04 0.49
CA PRO A 373 10.99 8.94 0.82
C PRO A 373 12.02 8.62 -0.28
N SER A 374 11.69 8.91 -1.54
CA SER A 374 12.56 8.71 -2.70
C SER A 374 13.54 9.86 -2.96
N LYS A 375 13.46 10.96 -2.19
CA LYS A 375 14.27 12.17 -2.36
C LYS A 375 15.07 12.46 -1.09
N SER A 376 15.73 11.43 -0.54
CA SER A 376 16.48 11.54 0.71
C SER A 376 17.57 12.64 0.66
N MET A 377 18.24 12.85 -0.47
CA MET A 377 19.20 13.96 -0.62
C MET A 377 18.56 15.36 -0.57
N GLU A 378 17.31 15.53 -1.06
CA GLU A 378 16.59 16.80 -0.88
C GLU A 378 16.24 17.03 0.60
N THR A 379 15.89 15.97 1.32
CA THR A 379 15.63 16.01 2.76
C THR A 379 16.90 16.33 3.54
N LEU A 380 18.03 15.72 3.18
CA LEU A 380 19.33 16.05 3.76
C LEU A 380 19.66 17.53 3.56
N LYS A 381 19.49 18.04 2.33
CA LYS A 381 19.74 19.46 2.04
C LYS A 381 18.82 20.39 2.82
N LEU A 382 17.56 20.00 3.01
CA LEU A 382 16.61 20.74 3.83
C LEU A 382 17.05 20.77 5.30
N ALA A 383 17.55 19.64 5.82
CA ALA A 383 18.09 19.54 7.16
C ALA A 383 19.29 20.47 7.34
N PHE A 384 20.29 20.42 6.45
CA PHE A 384 21.46 21.32 6.52
C PHE A 384 21.05 22.79 6.60
N LYS A 385 20.09 23.24 5.78
CA LYS A 385 19.60 24.63 5.83
C LYS A 385 19.00 25.06 7.17
N MET A 386 18.56 24.13 8.02
CA MET A 386 17.99 24.43 9.34
C MET A 386 19.06 24.43 10.45
N TYR A 387 20.24 23.89 10.20
CA TYR A 387 21.32 23.72 11.18
C TYR A 387 22.60 24.47 10.81
N GLU A 388 22.76 24.87 9.54
CA GLU A 388 23.99 25.48 9.04
C GLU A 388 24.31 26.80 9.75
N SER A 389 25.58 26.94 10.15
CA SER A 389 26.13 28.19 10.64
C SER A 389 26.05 29.28 9.58
N GLU A 390 25.64 30.50 9.97
CA GLU A 390 25.61 31.66 9.06
C GLU A 390 27.00 32.04 8.52
N GLU A 391 28.07 31.71 9.25
CA GLU A 391 29.44 32.09 8.87
C GLU A 391 30.05 31.14 7.84
N ASN A 392 29.89 29.83 8.06
CA ASN A 392 30.66 28.81 7.34
C ASN A 392 29.81 27.80 6.56
N GLY A 393 28.48 27.79 6.77
CA GLY A 393 27.60 26.78 6.18
C GLY A 393 27.83 25.35 6.69
N ASP A 394 28.49 25.21 7.86
CA ASP A 394 28.78 23.93 8.49
C ASP A 394 27.75 23.59 9.59
N ILE A 395 27.58 22.30 9.85
CA ILE A 395 26.77 21.76 10.96
C ILE A 395 27.66 20.94 11.90
N LEU A 396 27.25 20.82 13.16
CA LEU A 396 27.95 20.00 14.15
C LEU A 396 27.75 18.50 13.90
N GLU A 397 28.69 17.68 14.38
CA GLU A 397 28.59 16.21 14.36
C GLU A 397 27.34 15.70 15.09
N GLU A 398 27.00 16.27 16.24
CA GLU A 398 25.82 15.91 17.03
C GLU A 398 24.52 16.17 16.26
N ASP A 399 24.45 17.31 15.56
CA ASP A 399 23.31 17.68 14.70
C ASP A 399 23.19 16.72 13.51
N LEU A 400 24.31 16.42 12.84
CA LEU A 400 24.33 15.46 11.73
C LEU A 400 23.89 14.07 12.18
N THR A 401 24.32 13.64 13.37
CA THR A 401 23.92 12.36 13.97
C THR A 401 22.40 12.29 14.10
N THR A 402 21.80 13.32 14.71
CA THR A 402 20.34 13.38 14.90
C THR A 402 19.58 13.43 13.58
N ILE A 403 20.08 14.18 12.58
CA ILE A 403 19.52 14.23 11.23
C ILE A 403 19.49 12.82 10.61
N LEU A 404 20.61 12.09 10.69
CA LEU A 404 20.73 10.75 10.11
C LEU A 404 19.88 9.72 10.84
N GLU A 405 19.80 9.77 12.17
CA GLU A 405 18.90 8.92 12.96
C GLU A 405 17.45 9.03 12.48
N ILE A 406 16.94 10.26 12.35
CA ILE A 406 15.56 10.51 11.89
C ILE A 406 15.36 10.04 10.45
N MET A 407 16.30 10.35 9.55
CA MET A 407 16.17 10.00 8.13
C MET A 407 16.26 8.49 7.87
N LEU A 408 17.11 7.79 8.61
CA LEU A 408 17.31 6.34 8.48
C LEU A 408 16.30 5.55 9.33
N GLY A 409 15.65 6.20 10.29
CA GLY A 409 14.70 5.61 11.24
C GLY A 409 15.38 4.78 12.35
N VAL A 410 16.67 4.99 12.59
CA VAL A 410 17.51 4.19 13.50
C VAL A 410 17.89 5.00 14.74
N ARG A 411 18.61 4.38 15.67
CA ARG A 411 19.12 5.02 16.89
C ARG A 411 20.60 4.70 17.09
N ASP A 412 21.27 5.56 17.86
CA ASP A 412 22.66 5.44 18.28
C ASP A 412 23.60 5.43 17.07
N VAL A 413 23.46 6.40 16.15
CA VAL A 413 24.33 6.52 14.97
C VAL A 413 25.72 7.01 15.36
N GLU A 414 26.77 6.29 14.94
CA GLU A 414 28.16 6.69 15.13
C GLU A 414 28.77 7.22 13.84
N LEU A 415 29.34 8.44 13.88
CA LEU A 415 29.95 9.12 12.73
C LEU A 415 31.48 9.06 12.70
N SER A 416 32.12 8.42 13.68
CA SER A 416 33.58 8.28 13.75
C SER A 416 34.18 7.72 12.46
N GLY A 417 33.55 6.70 11.86
CA GLY A 417 33.96 6.10 10.59
C GLY A 417 33.92 7.06 9.40
N LEU A 418 32.96 8.00 9.39
CA LEU A 418 32.86 9.05 8.38
C LEU A 418 33.98 10.07 8.53
N PHE A 419 34.17 10.65 9.72
CA PHE A 419 35.17 11.70 9.95
C PHE A 419 36.61 11.19 9.81
N LEU A 420 36.86 9.93 10.20
CA LEU A 420 38.12 9.24 9.91
C LEU A 420 38.38 9.13 8.40
N SER A 421 37.34 8.81 7.62
CA SER A 421 37.47 8.64 6.16
C SER A 421 37.62 9.95 5.38
N LEU A 422 37.30 11.08 6.02
CA LEU A 422 37.52 12.42 5.50
C LEU A 422 38.92 12.97 5.85
N ASP A 423 39.79 12.15 6.47
CA ASP A 423 41.10 12.54 7.00
C ASP A 423 41.02 13.72 8.00
N ARG A 424 39.90 13.83 8.72
CA ARG A 424 39.64 14.91 9.69
C ARG A 424 39.02 14.37 10.98
N PRO A 425 39.74 13.53 11.75
CA PRO A 425 39.22 12.96 13.00
C PRO A 425 38.91 14.01 14.07
N ASP A 426 39.57 15.17 14.02
CA ASP A 426 39.42 16.24 15.03
C ASP A 426 38.38 17.30 14.63
N LYS A 427 37.69 17.13 13.49
CA LYS A 427 36.75 18.13 12.98
C LYS A 427 35.32 17.71 13.30
N GLU A 428 34.71 18.34 14.30
CA GLU A 428 33.31 18.11 14.70
C GLU A 428 32.30 18.84 13.78
N LYS A 429 32.73 19.25 12.57
CA LYS A 429 31.94 20.07 11.65
C LYS A 429 32.06 19.65 10.20
N ILE A 430 30.94 19.68 9.49
CA ILE A 430 30.85 19.28 8.08
C ILE A 430 29.85 20.17 7.31
N THR A 431 30.16 20.45 6.05
CA THR A 431 29.26 21.18 5.13
C THR A 431 28.42 20.22 4.28
N TYR A 432 27.30 20.71 3.74
CA TYR A 432 26.45 19.90 2.86
C TYR A 432 27.21 19.39 1.64
N ASP A 433 28.01 20.25 1.00
CA ASP A 433 28.73 19.90 -0.23
C ASP A 433 29.80 18.84 0.01
N GLU A 434 30.51 18.89 1.16
CA GLU A 434 31.47 17.87 1.58
C GLU A 434 30.78 16.51 1.75
N LEU A 435 29.69 16.46 2.52
CA LEU A 435 28.95 15.21 2.76
C LEU A 435 28.31 14.67 1.48
N HIS A 436 27.71 15.55 0.68
CA HIS A 436 27.10 15.19 -0.60
C HIS A 436 28.12 14.56 -1.55
N HIS A 437 29.27 15.21 -1.72
CA HIS A 437 30.34 14.69 -2.55
C HIS A 437 30.84 13.33 -2.05
N PHE A 438 31.00 13.19 -0.73
CA PHE A 438 31.41 11.91 -0.14
C PHE A 438 30.39 10.79 -0.41
N ILE A 439 29.10 11.07 -0.26
CA ILE A 439 28.02 10.13 -0.54
C ILE A 439 28.00 9.72 -2.03
N GLU A 440 28.19 10.67 -2.96
CA GLU A 440 28.23 10.38 -4.39
C GLU A 440 29.37 9.44 -4.77
N GLN A 441 30.55 9.58 -4.13
CA GLN A 441 31.69 8.69 -4.34
C GLN A 441 31.51 7.31 -3.69
N HIS A 442 30.57 7.18 -2.74
CA HIS A 442 30.37 5.96 -1.95
C HIS A 442 28.91 5.48 -1.98
N PRO A 443 28.49 4.72 -3.02
CA PRO A 443 27.11 4.23 -3.16
C PRO A 443 26.58 3.37 -2.00
N HIS A 444 27.49 2.81 -1.19
CA HIS A 444 27.18 2.04 0.02
C HIS A 444 27.55 2.81 1.29
N PHE A 445 27.33 4.13 1.28
CA PHE A 445 27.71 5.07 2.34
C PHE A 445 27.29 4.57 3.72
N VAL A 446 25.99 4.36 3.92
CA VAL A 446 25.45 3.97 5.22
C VAL A 446 26.01 2.62 5.67
N GLN A 447 26.03 1.61 4.78
CA GLN A 447 26.53 0.29 5.19
C GLN A 447 28.03 0.28 5.50
N LYS A 448 28.79 1.25 4.98
CA LYS A 448 30.25 1.26 5.10
C LYS A 448 30.79 2.17 6.20
N TYR A 449 30.22 3.36 6.33
CA TYR A 449 30.79 4.47 7.09
C TYR A 449 29.96 4.88 8.30
N LEU A 450 28.76 4.33 8.46
CA LEU A 450 27.94 4.49 9.66
C LEU A 450 27.91 3.17 10.44
N ASP A 451 27.84 3.24 11.77
CA ASP A 451 27.38 2.15 12.63
C ASP A 451 26.19 2.65 13.44
N PHE A 452 25.29 1.73 13.78
CA PHE A 452 24.11 2.01 14.61
C PHE A 452 23.57 0.71 15.23
N LYS A 453 22.56 0.86 16.09
CA LYS A 453 21.88 -0.29 16.70
C LYS A 453 21.16 -1.13 15.62
N ASP A 454 21.33 -2.45 15.65
CA ASP A 454 20.77 -3.37 14.64
C ASP A 454 21.29 -3.17 13.20
N HIS A 455 22.47 -2.55 13.05
CA HIS A 455 23.13 -2.34 11.77
C HIS A 455 23.26 -3.65 10.95
N PRO A 456 22.99 -3.64 9.61
CA PRO A 456 22.97 -4.86 8.78
C PRO A 456 24.25 -5.70 8.83
N ARG A 457 25.42 -5.07 9.12
CA ARG A 457 26.68 -5.79 9.31
C ARG A 457 26.65 -6.75 10.51
N LYS A 458 25.88 -6.46 11.57
CA LYS A 458 25.79 -7.30 12.77
C LYS A 458 25.09 -8.64 12.50
N PHE A 459 24.21 -8.72 11.50
CA PHE A 459 23.61 -9.99 11.06
C PHE A 459 24.52 -10.86 10.17
N CYS A 460 25.61 -10.31 9.63
CA CYS A 460 26.62 -11.08 8.89
C CYS A 460 27.71 -11.69 9.79
N ILE A 461 27.75 -11.35 11.09
CA ILE A 461 28.74 -11.85 12.06
C ILE A 461 28.09 -12.89 13.00
N SER A 462 27.28 -13.81 12.46
CA SER A 462 27.09 -15.11 13.12
C SER A 462 28.30 -15.99 12.80
N ARG A 463 29.34 -15.87 13.62
CA ARG A 463 30.61 -16.63 13.67
C ARG A 463 30.57 -18.03 13.01
N PRO A 464 31.57 -18.40 12.19
CA PRO A 464 32.22 -19.68 12.32
C PRO A 464 33.23 -19.61 13.48
N LYS A 465 33.16 -20.60 14.37
CA LYS A 465 34.15 -20.81 15.45
C LYS A 465 35.57 -20.88 14.86
N SER A 466 36.46 -20.10 15.47
CA SER A 466 37.90 -20.36 15.66
C SER A 466 38.49 -21.57 14.91
N CYS A 467 39.30 -21.28 13.88
CA CYS A 467 40.49 -22.08 13.59
C CYS A 467 41.70 -21.22 13.97
N ASN A 468 42.08 -21.25 15.25
CA ASN A 468 43.42 -20.85 15.66
C ASN A 468 44.40 -21.86 15.06
N GLY A 469 45.17 -21.42 14.08
CA GLY A 469 46.44 -22.05 13.76
C GLY A 469 47.40 -21.78 14.91
N GLN A 470 47.73 -22.82 15.67
CA GLN A 470 48.96 -22.85 16.45
C GLN A 470 49.81 -24.01 15.95
N ASN A 471 50.86 -23.62 15.21
CA ASN A 471 52.07 -24.41 15.09
C ASN A 471 52.61 -24.67 16.49
N HIS A 472 52.80 -25.93 16.84
CA HIS A 472 53.89 -26.32 17.74
C HIS A 472 54.62 -27.54 17.17
N ASN A 473 55.93 -27.38 17.13
CA ASN A 473 56.95 -28.32 16.68
C ASN A 473 57.00 -29.59 17.55
N LYS A 474 57.34 -30.69 16.86
CA LYS A 474 58.35 -31.72 17.16
C LYS A 474 58.37 -32.49 18.49
N ASP A 475 58.70 -33.77 18.25
CA ASP A 475 59.41 -34.77 19.03
C ASP A 475 58.57 -35.86 19.73
N ASP A 476 58.96 -37.09 19.34
CA ASP A 476 58.60 -38.46 19.75
C ASP A 476 57.29 -39.11 19.27
#